data_AF-A0A7C5GNY0-F1
#
_entry.id   AF-A0A7C5GNY0-F1
#
_cell.length_a   1.000
_cell.length_b   1.000
_cell.length_c   1.000
_cell.angle_alpha   90.00
_cell.angle_beta   90.00
_cell.angle_gamma   90.00
#
_symmetry.space_group_name_H-M   'P 1'
#
loop_
_entity.id
_entity.type
_entity.pdbx_description
1 polymer ?
#
loop_
_entity_poly.entity_id
_entity_poly.type
_entity_poly.pdbx_seq_one_letter_code
_entity_poly.pdbx_strand_id
1 'polypeptide(L)' 'MDVYALIYDLVRQIPEGYVTTYGAIAKALGDIRASKAVGEVLAMNPTPIIVPCHRVVMSDGSLGGYT' A
#
# COMPACT_ATOMS: atom_id res chain seq x y z
N MET A 1 -6.39 -9.89 14.50
CA MET A 1 -5.48 -9.90 13.34
C MET A 1 -5.07 -8.45 13.11
N ASP A 2 -3.78 -8.16 13.08
CA ASP A 2 -3.29 -6.78 12.94
C ASP A 2 -3.38 -6.34 11.47
N VAL A 3 -4.22 -5.34 11.18
CA VAL A 3 -4.43 -4.85 9.82
C VAL A 3 -3.18 -4.19 9.25
N TYR A 4 -2.29 -3.65 10.10
CA TYR A 4 -1.03 -3.03 9.69
C TYR A 4 -0.09 -4.09 9.14
N ALA A 5 0.09 -5.19 9.88
CA ALA A 5 0.90 -6.32 9.46
C ALA A 5 0.44 -6.90 8.11
N LEU A 6 -0.88 -7.07 7.94
CA LEU A 6 -1.47 -7.53 6.68
C LEU A 6 -1.16 -6.60 5.50
N ILE A 7 -1.33 -5.29 5.69
CA ILE A 7 -1.01 -4.29 4.65
C ILE A 7 0.47 -4.37 4.28
N TYR A 8 1.36 -4.45 5.28
CA TYR A 8 2.80 -4.53 5.03
C TYR A 8 3.20 -5.81 4.29
N ASP A 9 2.60 -6.95 4.63
CA ASP A 9 2.87 -8.23 3.98
C ASP A 9 2.37 -8.25 2.52
N LEU A 10 1.26 -7.58 2.22
CA LEU A 10 0.80 -7.39 0.84
C LEU A 10 1.75 -6.48 0.05
N VAL A 11 2.23 -5.39 0.65
CA VAL A 11 3.15 -4.46 -0.02
C VAL A 11 4.52 -5.08 -0.27
N ARG A 12 5.02 -5.93 0.64
CA ARG A 12 6.28 -6.68 0.46
C ARG A 12 6.27 -7.62 -0.75
N GLN A 13 5.10 -8.06 -1.19
CA GLN A 13 4.96 -8.95 -2.34
C GLN A 13 5.15 -8.23 -3.68
N ILE A 14 5.18 -6.89 -3.71
CA ILE A 14 5.33 -6.13 -4.95
C ILE A 14 6.79 -6.24 -5.43
N PRO A 15 7.07 -6.88 -6.58
CA PRO A 15 8.42 -7.04 -7.07
C PRO A 15 9.06 -5.72 -7.52
N GLU A 16 10.38 -5.71 -7.63
CA GLU A 16 11.11 -4.55 -8.16
C GLU A 16 10.73 -4.28 -9.61
N GLY A 17 10.58 -3.00 -9.97
CA GLY A 17 10.15 -2.57 -11.31
C GLY A 17 8.63 -2.59 -11.51
N TYR A 18 7.85 -2.99 -10.49
CA TYR A 18 6.39 -3.02 -10.55
C TYR A 18 5.77 -2.10 -9.51
N VAL A 19 4.54 -1.67 -9.81
CA VAL A 19 3.70 -0.88 -8.92
C VAL A 19 2.32 -1.50 -8.79
N THR A 20 1.64 -1.18 -7.70
CA THR A 20 0.24 -1.49 -7.46
C THR A 20 -0.50 -0.23 -7.01
N THR A 21 -1.81 -0.32 -6.82
CA THR A 21 -2.60 0.82 -6.33
C THR A 21 -3.10 0.59 -4.91
N TYR A 22 -3.39 1.68 -4.19
CA TYR A 22 -4.04 1.61 -2.87
C TYR A 22 -5.33 0.78 -2.91
N GLY A 23 -6.10 0.90 -3.99
CA GLY A 23 -7.33 0.13 -4.21
C GLY A 23 -7.10 -1.35 -4.48
N ALA A 24 -6.00 -1.72 -5.13
CA ALA A 24 -5.65 -3.12 -5.33
C ALA A 24 -5.31 -3.81 -4.01
N ILE A 25 -4.59 -3.13 -3.12
CA ILE A 25 -4.30 -3.64 -1.77
C ILE A 25 -5.59 -3.75 -0.94
N ALA A 26 -6.43 -2.71 -0.97
CA ALA A 26 -7.71 -2.72 -0.28
C ALA A 26 -8.61 -3.89 -0.74
N LYS A 27 -8.66 -4.12 -2.06
CA LYS A 27 -9.35 -5.28 -2.64
C LYS A 27 -8.76 -6.62 -2.17
N ALA A 28 -7.43 -6.73 -2.07
CA ALA A 28 -6.77 -7.94 -1.57
C ALA A 28 -7.04 -8.20 -0.08
N LEU A 29 -7.33 -7.15 0.70
CA LEU A 29 -7.79 -7.25 2.10
C LEU A 29 -9.27 -7.63 2.22
N GLY A 30 -10.01 -7.70 1.12
CA GLY A 30 -11.44 -8.00 1.10
C GLY A 30 -12.36 -6.78 1.28
N ASP A 31 -11.79 -5.56 1.36
CA ASP A 31 -12.57 -4.32 1.46
C ASP A 31 -12.07 -3.27 0.46
N ILE A 32 -12.74 -3.18 -0.68
CA ILE A 32 -12.42 -2.19 -1.73
C ILE A 32 -12.53 -0.74 -1.24
N ARG A 33 -13.30 -0.46 -0.19
CA ARG A 33 -13.48 0.88 0.39
C ARG A 33 -12.32 1.28 1.31
N ALA A 34 -11.47 0.34 1.71
CA ALA A 34 -10.34 0.58 2.61
C ALA A 34 -9.15 1.29 1.94
N SER A 35 -9.23 1.67 0.66
CA SER A 35 -8.14 2.32 -0.09
C SER A 35 -7.51 3.52 0.63
N LYS A 36 -8.35 4.36 1.25
CA LYS A 36 -7.89 5.52 2.02
C LYS A 36 -7.13 5.10 3.29
N ALA A 37 -7.66 4.13 4.02
CA ALA A 37 -7.02 3.59 5.23
C ALA A 37 -5.67 2.92 4.90
N VAL A 38 -5.56 2.21 3.77
CA VAL A 38 -4.28 1.68 3.28
C VAL A 38 -3.27 2.81 3.07
N GLY A 39 -3.67 3.93 2.46
CA GLY A 39 -2.83 5.10 2.29
C GLY A 39 -2.33 5.68 3.63
N GLU A 40 -3.23 5.83 4.60
CA GLU A 40 -2.90 6.33 5.95
C GLU A 40 -1.89 5.40 6.67
N VAL A 41 -2.09 4.08 6.60
CA VAL A 41 -1.18 3.10 7.19
C VAL A 41 0.20 3.12 6.54
N LEU A 42 0.27 3.28 5.21
CA LEU A 42 1.53 3.35 4.48
C LEU A 42 2.26 4.68 4.68
N ALA A 43 1.54 5.78 4.93
CA ALA A 43 2.13 7.06 5.33
C ALA A 43 2.81 6.99 6.71
N MET A 44 2.27 6.16 7.61
CA MET A 44 2.85 5.91 8.94
C MET A 44 3.92 4.80 8.95
N ASN A 45 4.34 4.29 7.79
CA ASN A 45 5.30 3.19 7.72
C ASN A 45 6.66 3.58 8.32
N PRO A 46 7.10 2.95 9.43
CA PRO A 46 8.37 3.28 10.08
C PRO A 46 9.59 2.81 9.28
N THR A 47 9.40 1.96 8.25
CA THR A 47 10.48 1.34 7.47
C THR A 47 10.21 1.39 5.96
N PRO A 48 10.38 2.55 5.30
CA PRO A 48 10.00 2.78 3.89
C PRO A 48 10.73 1.94 2.83
N ILE A 49 11.88 1.36 3.19
CA ILE A 49 12.68 0.51 2.30
C ILE A 49 12.30 -0.97 2.46
N ILE A 50 12.10 -1.43 3.70
CA ILE A 50 11.77 -2.83 4.01
C ILE A 50 10.33 -3.14 3.60
N VAL A 51 9.42 -2.20 3.84
CA VAL A 51 8.06 -2.23 3.31
C VAL A 51 8.05 -1.22 2.16
N PRO A 52 8.07 -1.68 0.89
CA PRO A 52 8.28 -0.83 -0.27
C PRO A 52 7.01 -0.03 -0.62
N CYS A 53 6.59 0.84 0.29
CA CYS A 53 5.37 1.65 0.13
C CYS A 53 5.42 2.52 -1.13
N HIS A 54 6.62 2.86 -1.63
CA HIS A 54 6.82 3.73 -2.79
C HIS A 54 6.33 3.08 -4.09
N ARG A 55 6.03 1.78 -4.05
CA ARG A 55 5.44 1.00 -5.14
C ARG A 55 3.92 1.04 -5.14
N VAL A 56 3.29 1.79 -4.22
CA VAL A 56 1.84 1.94 -4.13
C VAL A 56 1.44 3.32 -4.61
N VAL A 57 0.70 3.37 -5.72
CA VAL A 57 0.33 4.61 -6.44
C VAL A 57 -1.18 4.84 -6.47
N MET A 58 -1.59 6.01 -6.97
CA MET A 58 -3.01 6.33 -7.17
C MET A 58 -3.62 5.46 -8.26
N SER A 59 -4.96 5.42 -8.33
CA SER A 59 -5.69 4.56 -9.28
C SER A 59 -5.44 4.89 -10.75
N ASP A 60 -5.03 6.12 -11.05
CA ASP A 60 -4.66 6.59 -12.39
C ASP A 60 -3.17 6.37 -12.73
N GLY A 61 -2.41 5.76 -11.82
CA GLY A 61 -0.97 5.51 -11.98
C GLY A 61 -0.08 6.69 -11.60
N SER A 62 -0.65 7.83 -11.19
CA SER A 62 0.14 8.96 -10.70
C SER A 62 0.63 8.73 -9.26
N LEU A 63 1.72 9.42 -8.89
CA LEU A 63 2.31 9.28 -7.56
C LEU A 63 1.36 9.83 -6.49
N GLY A 64 1.20 9.06 -5.40
CA GLY A 64 0.42 9.49 -4.23
C GLY A 64 1.14 10.54 -3.39
N GLY A 65 0.41 11.10 -2.42
CA GLY A 65 0.87 12.12 -1.48
C GLY A 65 1.83 11.60 -0.39
N TYR A 66 2.97 11.06 -0.82
CA TYR A 66 4.12 10.85 0.05
C TYR A 66 4.47 12.16 0.77
N THR A 67 4.37 12.17 2.10
CA THR A 67 4.84 13.26 2.97
C THR A 67 5.69 12.68 4.08
#